data_AF-A0A844X7F0-F1
#
_entry.id   AF-A0A844X7F0-F1
#
_cell.length_a   1.000
_cell.length_b   1.000
_cell.length_c   1.000
_cell.angle_alpha   90.00
_cell.angle_beta   90.00
_cell.angle_gamma   90.00
#
_symmetry.space_group_name_H-M   'P 1'
#
loop_
_entity.id
_entity.type
_entity.pdbx_description
1 polymer ?
#
loop_
_entity_poly.entity_id
_entity_poly.type
_entity_poly.pdbx_seq_one_letter_code
_entity_poly.pdbx_strand_id
1 'polypeptide(L)'
;ELYLNLEDIEHTKTKAYSPQTNGICERFHKTMKTECYDILFRRKIYTQLSEIQNDIEQWLEFYNRERAHSGKYCYGKTPWQTWNDAKGLVKEKQLENLFYSSDTHF
;
A
#
# COMPACT_ATOMS: atom_id res chain seq x y z
N GLU A 1 11.27 17.81 -3.49
CA GLU A 1 9.86 18.21 -3.30
C GLU A 1 9.24 18.79 -4.57
N LEU A 2 10.03 19.25 -5.57
CA LEU A 2 9.49 19.76 -6.85
C LEU A 2 8.49 18.81 -7.52
N TYR A 3 8.81 17.52 -7.67
CA TYR A 3 7.89 16.54 -8.26
C TYR A 3 6.57 16.42 -7.49
N LEU A 4 6.63 16.26 -6.16
CA LEU A 4 5.44 16.12 -5.32
C LEU A 4 4.56 17.36 -5.37
N ASN A 5 5.16 18.55 -5.39
CA ASN A 5 4.42 19.82 -5.50
C ASN A 5 3.78 19.98 -6.89
N LEU A 6 4.43 19.53 -7.96
CA LEU A 6 3.86 19.56 -9.31
C LEU A 6 2.67 18.60 -9.45
N GLU A 7 2.73 17.46 -8.78
CA GLU A 7 1.67 16.44 -8.78
C GLU A 7 0.60 16.67 -7.69
N ASP A 8 0.65 17.80 -6.98
CA ASP A 8 -0.25 18.14 -5.87
C ASP A 8 -0.32 17.06 -4.76
N ILE A 9 0.82 16.46 -4.45
CA ILE A 9 0.97 15.43 -3.41
C ILE A 9 1.54 16.07 -2.14
N GLU A 10 0.73 16.13 -1.09
CA GLU A 10 1.19 16.57 0.23
C GLU A 10 2.22 15.59 0.82
N HIS A 11 3.42 16.09 1.14
CA HIS A 11 4.48 15.29 1.73
C HIS A 11 4.51 15.43 3.25
N THR A 12 4.06 14.40 3.96
CA THR A 12 4.22 14.29 5.41
C THR A 12 5.46 13.46 5.78
N LYS A 13 6.29 13.96 6.70
CA LYS A 13 7.46 13.24 7.24
C LYS A 13 7.14 12.65 8.61
N THR A 14 7.62 11.44 8.86
CA THR A 14 7.57 10.80 10.18
C THR A 14 8.35 11.63 11.19
N LYS A 15 7.72 12.04 12.29
CA LYS A 15 8.43 12.73 13.37
C LYS A 15 9.38 11.75 14.07
N ALA A 16 10.61 12.19 14.37
CA ALA A 16 11.55 11.39 15.14
C ALA A 16 10.89 10.91 16.45
N TYR A 17 11.09 9.63 16.79
CA TYR A 17 10.52 8.98 17.98
C TYR A 17 8.97 8.88 18.02
N SER A 18 8.28 9.04 16.88
CA SER A 18 6.83 8.83 16.78
C SER A 18 6.50 7.62 15.88
N PRO A 19 6.54 6.39 16.42
CA PRO A 19 6.42 5.15 15.64
C PRO A 19 5.01 4.91 15.04
N GLN A 20 4.00 5.70 15.42
CA GLN A 20 2.60 5.45 15.08
C GLN A 20 2.31 5.58 13.58
N THR A 21 3.09 6.35 12.82
CA THR A 21 2.84 6.62 11.39
C THR A 21 3.52 5.63 10.43
N ASN A 22 4.46 4.78 10.90
CA ASN A 22 5.20 3.87 10.02
C ASN A 22 4.86 2.37 10.23
N GLY A 23 3.99 2.05 11.20
CA GLY A 23 3.73 0.68 11.60
C GLY A 23 3.17 -0.24 10.50
N ILE A 24 2.50 0.31 9.50
CA ILE A 24 2.02 -0.47 8.33
C ILE A 24 3.21 -0.89 7.46
N CYS A 25 4.07 0.05 7.08
CA CYS A 25 5.26 -0.21 6.26
C CYS A 25 6.23 -1.15 6.98
N GLU A 26 6.45 -0.95 8.28
CA GLU A 26 7.30 -1.83 9.09
C GLU A 26 6.76 -3.26 9.13
N ARG A 27 5.45 -3.42 9.31
CA ARG A 27 4.80 -4.73 9.28
C ARG A 27 4.94 -5.38 7.91
N PHE A 28 4.73 -4.63 6.83
CA PHE A 28 4.91 -5.11 5.47
C PHE A 28 6.35 -5.62 5.25
N HIS A 29 7.36 -4.82 5.59
CA HIS A 29 8.77 -5.21 5.44
C HIS A 29 9.12 -6.44 6.29
N LYS A 30 8.59 -6.55 7.51
CA LYS A 30 8.78 -7.74 8.34
C LYS A 30 8.18 -8.99 7.67
N THR A 31 6.96 -8.89 7.13
CA THR A 31 6.32 -9.98 6.39
C THR A 31 7.10 -10.34 5.13
N MET A 32 7.52 -9.36 4.33
CA MET A 32 8.31 -9.59 3.13
C MET A 32 9.64 -10.29 3.46
N LYS A 33 10.31 -9.90 4.54
CA LYS A 33 11.52 -10.59 5.00
C LYS A 33 11.25 -12.07 5.26
N THR A 34 10.28 -12.38 6.13
CA THR A 34 10.06 -13.75 6.63
C THR A 34 9.37 -14.66 5.63
N GLU A 35 8.45 -14.13 4.82
CA GLU A 35 7.61 -14.91 3.89
C GLU A 35 8.14 -14.87 2.45
N CYS A 36 8.97 -13.89 2.07
CA CYS A 36 9.57 -13.80 0.73
C CYS A 36 11.08 -14.07 0.77
N TYR A 37 11.87 -13.10 1.24
CA TYR A 37 13.33 -13.13 1.10
C TYR A 37 13.98 -14.35 1.75
N ASP A 38 13.60 -14.66 2.99
CA ASP A 38 14.16 -15.81 3.72
C ASP A 38 13.89 -17.13 2.98
N ILE A 39 12.80 -17.24 2.23
CA ILE A 39 12.43 -18.44 1.46
C ILE A 39 13.17 -18.45 0.11
N LEU A 40 13.11 -17.35 -0.63
CA LEU A 40 13.74 -17.22 -1.96
C LEU A 40 15.23 -17.54 -1.88
N PHE A 41 15.96 -16.90 -0.97
CA PHE A 41 17.42 -17.05 -0.86
C PHE A 41 17.84 -18.41 -0.27
N ARG A 42 16.93 -19.17 0.33
CA ARG A 42 17.20 -20.57 0.74
C ARG A 42 16.98 -21.55 -0.41
N ARG A 43 16.08 -21.24 -1.35
CA ARG A 43 15.64 -22.17 -2.41
C ARG A 43 16.40 -22.00 -3.72
N LYS A 44 16.90 -20.81 -4.01
CA LYS A 44 17.52 -20.46 -5.29
C LYS A 44 18.77 -19.63 -5.09
N ILE A 45 19.84 -20.00 -5.79
CA ILE A 45 21.03 -19.14 -5.95
C ILE A 45 20.76 -18.24 -7.15
N TYR A 46 20.84 -16.94 -6.94
CA TYR A 46 20.59 -15.94 -7.97
C TYR A 46 21.89 -15.51 -8.61
N THR A 47 21.90 -15.40 -9.94
CA THR A 47 23.07 -14.94 -10.70
C THR A 47 22.88 -13.55 -11.30
N GLN A 48 21.63 -13.12 -11.44
CA GLN A 48 21.27 -11.81 -11.98
C GLN A 48 20.20 -11.14 -11.12
N LEU A 49 20.23 -9.81 -11.06
CA LEU A 49 19.25 -9.02 -10.32
C LEU A 49 17.82 -9.18 -10.87
N SER A 50 17.68 -9.34 -12.18
CA SER A 50 16.39 -9.55 -12.85
C SER A 50 15.65 -10.79 -12.35
N GLU A 51 16.38 -11.85 -12.01
CA GLU A 51 15.79 -13.07 -11.46
C GLU A 51 15.18 -12.83 -10.07
N ILE A 52 15.85 -12.02 -9.25
CA ILE A 52 15.35 -11.64 -7.92
C ILE A 52 14.10 -10.76 -8.08
N GLN A 53 14.15 -9.79 -8.99
CA GLN A 53 13.04 -8.88 -9.28
C GLN A 53 11.78 -9.64 -9.70
N ASN A 54 11.92 -10.61 -10.63
CA ASN A 54 10.81 -11.43 -11.11
C ASN A 54 10.17 -12.30 -10.01
N ASP A 55 10.98 -12.86 -9.10
CA ASP A 55 10.46 -13.68 -8.00
C ASP A 55 9.78 -12.81 -6.93
N ILE A 56 10.29 -11.59 -6.68
CA ILE A 56 9.65 -10.61 -5.81
C ILE A 56 8.32 -10.15 -6.40
N GLU A 57 8.25 -9.85 -7.71
CA GLU A 57 7.02 -9.42 -8.37
C GLU A 57 5.92 -10.48 -8.28
N GLN A 58 6.26 -11.75 -8.50
CA GLN A 58 5.31 -12.86 -8.30
C GLN A 58 4.82 -12.93 -6.85
N TRP A 59 5.72 -12.77 -5.88
CA TRP A 59 5.32 -12.77 -4.47
C TRP A 59 4.44 -11.56 -4.11
N LEU A 60 4.71 -10.38 -4.69
CA LEU A 60 3.90 -9.18 -4.50
C LEU A 60 2.50 -9.33 -5.11
N GLU A 61 2.39 -9.96 -6.28
CA GLU A 61 1.09 -10.25 -6.89
C GLU A 61 0.26 -11.16 -5.98
N PHE A 62 0.86 -12.25 -5.49
CA PHE A 62 0.22 -13.12 -4.50
C PHE A 62 -0.19 -12.36 -3.23
N TYR A 63 0.73 -11.58 -2.65
CA TYR A 63 0.49 -10.81 -1.44
C TYR A 63 -0.69 -9.83 -1.61
N ASN A 64 -0.76 -9.14 -2.76
CA ASN A 64 -1.76 -8.12 -2.99
C ASN A 64 -3.11 -8.69 -3.42
N ARG A 65 -3.13 -9.81 -4.15
CA ARG A 65 -4.35 -10.31 -4.81
C ARG A 65 -4.93 -11.57 -4.21
N GLU A 66 -4.14 -12.38 -3.53
CA GLU A 66 -4.55 -13.71 -3.06
C GLU A 66 -4.47 -13.84 -1.53
N ARG A 67 -3.47 -13.21 -0.89
CA ARG A 67 -3.30 -13.27 0.56
C ARG A 67 -4.42 -12.50 1.26
N ALA A 68 -5.22 -13.19 2.06
CA ALA A 68 -6.23 -12.59 2.92
C ALA A 68 -5.60 -11.97 4.18
N HIS A 69 -6.08 -10.79 4.59
CA HIS A 69 -5.59 -10.09 5.78
C HIS A 69 -6.68 -10.02 6.85
N SER A 70 -6.41 -10.54 8.04
CA SER A 70 -7.30 -10.49 9.20
C SER A 70 -7.16 -9.22 10.05
N GLY A 71 -6.48 -8.19 9.53
CA GLY A 71 -6.35 -6.90 10.20
C GLY A 71 -7.73 -6.27 10.47
N LYS A 72 -7.83 -5.46 11.52
CA LYS A 72 -9.07 -4.84 12.02
C LYS A 72 -9.95 -4.22 10.92
N TYR A 73 -9.33 -3.65 9.88
CA TYR A 73 -10.02 -2.96 8.77
C TYR A 73 -9.97 -3.73 7.44
N CYS A 74 -9.31 -4.89 7.40
CA CYS A 74 -9.21 -5.72 6.20
C CYS A 74 -10.33 -6.78 6.14
N TYR A 75 -10.85 -7.23 7.28
CA TYR A 75 -11.99 -8.18 7.35
C TYR A 75 -11.80 -9.46 6.50
N GLY A 76 -10.58 -9.98 6.41
CA GLY A 76 -10.27 -11.16 5.60
C GLY A 76 -10.13 -10.89 4.09
N LYS A 77 -10.26 -9.63 3.66
CA LYS A 77 -10.05 -9.23 2.27
C LYS A 77 -8.56 -9.16 1.93
N THR A 78 -8.27 -9.20 0.65
CA THR A 78 -6.93 -8.97 0.12
C THR A 78 -6.62 -7.47 0.09
N PRO A 79 -5.34 -7.05 0.06
CA PRO A 79 -4.98 -5.64 -0.09
C PRO A 79 -5.65 -5.00 -1.32
N TRP A 80 -5.70 -5.71 -2.45
CA TRP A 80 -6.33 -5.25 -3.68
C TRP A 80 -7.85 -5.03 -3.54
N GLN A 81 -8.55 -5.96 -2.89
CA GLN A 81 -9.98 -5.80 -2.60
C GLN A 81 -10.23 -4.59 -1.69
N THR A 82 -9.45 -4.47 -0.61
CA THR A 82 -9.54 -3.34 0.33
C THR A 82 -9.33 -2.01 -0.39
N TRP A 83 -8.35 -1.94 -1.29
CA TRP A 83 -8.08 -0.77 -2.13
C TRP A 83 -9.26 -0.40 -3.02
N ASN A 84 -9.85 -1.36 -3.72
CA ASN A 84 -10.98 -1.10 -4.62
C ASN A 84 -12.23 -0.67 -3.85
N ASP A 85 -12.52 -1.30 -2.71
CA ASP A 85 -13.65 -0.93 -1.86
C ASP A 85 -13.47 0.49 -1.29
N ALA A 86 -12.24 0.86 -0.93
CA ALA A 86 -11.93 2.18 -0.41
C ALA A 86 -12.10 3.30 -1.45
N LYS A 87 -11.91 3.03 -2.75
CA LYS A 87 -12.05 4.06 -3.80
C LYS A 87 -13.42 4.75 -3.79
N GLY A 88 -14.49 3.99 -3.57
CA GLY A 88 -15.84 4.55 -3.46
C GLY A 88 -15.97 5.48 -2.25
N LEU A 89 -15.52 5.00 -1.09
CA LEU A 89 -15.58 5.74 0.17
C LEU A 89 -14.75 7.04 0.14
N VAL A 90 -13.60 7.03 -0.54
CA VAL A 90 -12.76 8.23 -0.68
C VAL A 90 -13.44 9.28 -1.54
N LYS A 91 -14.08 8.90 -2.65
CA LYS A 91 -14.82 9.83 -3.52
C LYS A 91 -15.96 10.52 -2.78
N GLU A 92 -16.71 9.78 -1.97
CA GLU A 92 -17.80 10.31 -1.16
C GLU A 92 -17.33 11.26 -0.06
N LYS A 93 -16.11 11.06 0.45
CA LYS A 93 -15.51 11.86 1.53
C LYS A 93 -14.58 12.97 1.06
N GLN A 94 -14.32 13.09 -0.25
CA GLN A 94 -13.59 14.22 -0.80
C GLN A 94 -14.40 15.49 -0.58
N LEU A 95 -13.88 16.37 0.28
CA LEU A 95 -14.54 17.60 0.69
C LEU A 95 -14.94 18.49 -0.50
N GLU A 96 -14.14 18.51 -1.57
CA GLU A 96 -14.44 19.23 -2.81
C GLU A 96 -15.79 18.82 -3.42
N ASN A 97 -16.13 17.53 -3.41
CA ASN A 97 -17.41 17.03 -3.96
C ASN A 97 -18.62 17.43 -3.10
N LEU A 98 -18.42 17.71 -1.80
CA LEU A 98 -19.47 18.20 -0.92
C LEU A 98 -19.82 19.68 -1.19
N PHE A 99 -18.85 20.49 -1.61
CA PHE A 99 -19.05 21.92 -1.89
C PHE A 99 -19.62 22.21 -3.28
N TYR A 100 -19.42 21.33 -4.28
CA TYR A 100 -20.05 21.50 -5.60
C TYR A 100 -21.57 21.21 -5.61
N SER A 101 -22.09 20.47 -4.64
CA SER A 101 -23.52 20.13 -4.57
C SER A 101 -24.39 21.26 -3.99
N SER A 102 -23.79 22.24 -3.31
CA SER A 102 -24.50 23.37 -2.70
C SER A 102 -24.67 24.58 -3.63
N ASP A 103 -23.94 24.65 -4.75
CA ASP A 103 -23.89 25.84 -5.61
C ASP A 103 -24.78 25.76 -6.87
N THR A 104 -25.53 24.68 -7.07
CA THR A 104 -26.46 24.51 -8.21
C THR A 104 -27.92 24.90 -7.94
N HIS A 105 -28.16 25.78 -6.97
CA HIS A 105 -29.47 26.44 -6.79
C HIS A 105 -29.37 27.95 -7.08
N PHE A 106 -29.39 28.29 -8.36
CA PHE A 106 -29.86 29.59 -8.86
C PHE A 106 -30.82 29.37 -10.02
#